data_AF-H3RH66-F1
#
_entry.id   AF-H3RH66-F1
#
_cell.length_a   1.000
_cell.length_b   1.000
_cell.length_c   1.000
_cell.angle_alpha   90.00
_cell.angle_beta   90.00
_cell.angle_gamma   90.00
#
_symmetry.space_group_name_H-M   'P 1'
#
loop_
_entity.id
_entity.type
_entity.pdbx_description
1 polymer ?
#
loop_
_entity_poly.entity_id
_entity_poly.type
_entity_poly.pdbx_seq_one_letter_code
_entity_poly.pdbx_strand_id
1 'polypeptide(L)'
;MIRNVLVAGLLLAATQAQAAWECSVKPQDDVVISPQNVQVVGANGNLVISPQGDVQFNGQKITMNAASRQQAINYQNALRRDLPWIDNGATSRLEKGRLALDKIITEQVGESSRLHSRLATLNAQLKTQMNRIIEHRSDGLTFHHQAIDQVRADGQQLVNQAMGGILQDSINEMGTKAMTNGGGSGLQGLMGNLGGLQNAIQSEWNNQETDFQQFGKDVCNRVISLEKDRKTLVKSFN
;
A
#
# COMPACT_ATOMS: atom_id res chain seq x y z
N MET A 1 29.56 15.04 -3.32
CA MET A 1 28.24 14.92 -3.99
C MET A 1 27.38 13.90 -3.24
N ILE A 2 26.92 14.22 -2.02
CA ILE A 2 26.05 13.34 -1.21
C ILE A 2 25.14 14.27 -0.41
N ARG A 3 24.09 14.81 -1.03
CA ARG A 3 23.11 15.66 -0.31
C ARG A 3 21.65 15.45 -0.68
N ASN A 4 21.32 14.62 -1.68
CA ASN A 4 19.94 14.49 -2.16
C ASN A 4 19.39 13.05 -2.20
N VAL A 5 20.03 12.05 -1.58
CA VAL A 5 19.65 10.63 -1.83
C VAL A 5 18.87 9.96 -0.69
N LEU A 6 18.93 10.43 0.56
CA LEU A 6 18.52 9.56 1.66
C LEU A 6 17.05 9.60 2.08
N VAL A 7 16.19 10.42 1.47
CA VAL A 7 14.77 10.40 1.86
C VAL A 7 13.73 10.50 0.73
N ALA A 8 14.16 10.77 -0.51
CA ALA A 8 13.28 10.64 -1.69
C ALA A 8 13.28 9.22 -2.28
N GLY A 9 14.24 8.36 -1.89
CA GLY A 9 14.37 6.99 -2.40
C GLY A 9 13.46 5.94 -1.73
N LEU A 10 12.73 6.28 -0.67
CA LEU A 10 12.18 5.27 0.26
C LEU A 10 10.78 4.76 -0.08
N LEU A 11 10.08 5.39 -1.02
CA LEU A 11 8.97 4.75 -1.76
C LEU A 11 9.41 4.23 -3.15
N LEU A 12 10.61 4.61 -3.60
CA LEU A 12 11.24 4.11 -4.82
C LEU A 12 12.19 2.92 -4.59
N ALA A 13 12.31 2.40 -3.36
CA ALA A 13 13.03 1.15 -3.11
C ALA A 13 12.31 -0.06 -3.75
N ALA A 14 11.03 0.07 -4.09
CA ALA A 14 10.34 -0.86 -4.98
C ALA A 14 10.77 -0.72 -6.46
N THR A 15 11.49 0.34 -6.83
CA THR A 15 11.95 0.60 -8.21
C THR A 15 13.46 0.69 -8.35
N GLN A 16 14.30 0.47 -7.34
CA GLN A 16 15.76 0.34 -7.53
C GLN A 16 16.40 -0.88 -6.86
N ALA A 17 15.62 -1.75 -6.19
CA ALA A 17 15.90 -3.18 -6.12
C ALA A 17 15.37 -3.89 -7.38
N GLN A 18 15.71 -3.36 -8.54
CA GLN A 18 15.32 -3.89 -9.86
C GLN A 18 16.23 -5.06 -10.22
N ALA A 19 15.86 -6.26 -9.78
CA ALA A 19 16.28 -7.49 -10.44
C ALA A 19 15.44 -8.75 -10.12
N ALA A 20 14.62 -8.83 -9.05
CA ALA A 20 14.11 -10.15 -8.65
C ALA A 20 12.64 -10.27 -8.19
N TRP A 21 11.83 -9.22 -8.24
CA TRP A 21 10.41 -9.43 -7.97
C TRP A 21 9.51 -8.38 -8.63
N GLU A 22 9.30 -8.52 -9.93
CA GLU A 22 8.15 -7.95 -10.61
C GLU A 22 7.05 -9.01 -10.60
N CYS A 23 5.87 -8.68 -10.07
CA CYS A 23 4.76 -9.62 -10.12
C CYS A 23 4.44 -9.92 -11.59
N SER A 24 4.47 -11.20 -11.98
CA SER A 24 4.31 -11.61 -13.39
C SER A 24 2.93 -11.32 -13.97
N VAL A 25 1.99 -10.84 -13.15
CA VAL A 25 0.63 -10.49 -13.53
C VAL A 25 0.34 -9.06 -13.10
N LYS A 26 0.02 -8.21 -14.08
CA LYS A 26 -0.59 -6.90 -13.85
C LYS A 26 -2.11 -7.04 -14.04
N PRO A 27 -2.93 -6.82 -13.00
CA PRO A 27 -4.39 -6.83 -13.14
C PRO A 27 -4.86 -5.89 -14.26
N GLN A 28 -5.79 -6.36 -15.10
CA GLN A 28 -6.37 -5.61 -16.22
C GLN A 28 -7.89 -5.43 -16.10
N ASP A 29 -8.45 -5.94 -15.02
CA ASP A 29 -9.88 -5.94 -14.77
C ASP A 29 -10.15 -5.32 -13.40
N ASP A 30 -11.22 -4.55 -13.32
CA ASP A 30 -11.81 -4.10 -12.07
C ASP A 30 -12.65 -5.22 -11.46
N VAL A 31 -12.75 -5.22 -10.14
CA VAL A 31 -13.56 -6.21 -9.42
C VAL A 31 -14.55 -5.50 -8.51
N VAL A 32 -15.84 -5.68 -8.74
CA VAL A 32 -16.91 -5.21 -7.86
C VAL A 32 -17.44 -6.39 -7.05
N ILE A 33 -17.40 -6.29 -5.73
CA ILE A 33 -17.92 -7.29 -4.80
C ILE A 33 -19.11 -6.68 -4.07
N SER A 34 -20.26 -7.34 -4.18
CA SER A 34 -21.47 -7.07 -3.38
C SER A 34 -21.98 -8.35 -2.72
N PRO A 35 -22.92 -8.32 -1.75
CA PRO A 35 -23.56 -9.54 -1.26
C PRO A 35 -24.22 -10.37 -2.37
N GLN A 36 -24.74 -9.72 -3.41
CA GLN A 36 -25.57 -10.34 -4.45
C GLN A 36 -24.75 -10.92 -5.60
N ASN A 37 -23.56 -10.40 -5.86
CA ASN A 37 -22.70 -10.88 -6.94
C ASN A 37 -21.24 -10.42 -6.78
N VAL A 38 -20.37 -11.06 -7.53
CA VAL A 38 -19.04 -10.54 -7.88
C VAL A 38 -19.04 -10.26 -9.37
N GLN A 39 -18.62 -9.06 -9.76
CA GLN A 39 -18.41 -8.66 -11.14
C GLN A 39 -16.93 -8.41 -11.38
N VAL A 40 -16.38 -8.98 -12.45
CA VAL A 40 -15.02 -8.77 -12.94
C VAL A 40 -15.15 -8.19 -14.34
N VAL A 41 -14.67 -6.96 -14.53
CA VAL A 41 -14.92 -6.20 -15.76
C VAL A 41 -13.67 -5.47 -16.23
N GLY A 42 -13.35 -5.59 -17.51
CA GLY A 42 -12.18 -4.92 -18.07
C GLY A 42 -11.85 -5.42 -19.47
N ALA A 43 -10.55 -5.50 -19.76
CA ALA A 43 -10.05 -5.93 -21.07
C ALA A 43 -10.47 -7.37 -21.41
N ASN A 44 -10.78 -8.19 -20.41
CA ASN A 44 -11.17 -9.60 -20.59
C ASN A 44 -12.68 -9.84 -20.71
N GLY A 45 -13.49 -8.78 -20.82
CA GLY A 45 -14.95 -8.86 -20.86
C GLY A 45 -15.60 -8.57 -19.51
N ASN A 46 -16.90 -8.85 -19.41
CA ASN A 46 -17.71 -8.60 -18.22
C ASN A 46 -18.25 -9.92 -17.67
N LEU A 47 -17.66 -10.39 -16.57
CA LEU A 47 -18.00 -11.62 -15.88
C LEU A 47 -18.79 -11.28 -14.61
N VAL A 48 -20.02 -11.77 -14.49
CA VAL A 48 -20.86 -11.60 -13.30
C VAL A 48 -21.19 -12.97 -12.70
N ILE A 49 -20.93 -13.14 -11.41
CA ILE A 49 -21.08 -14.40 -10.69
C ILE A 49 -21.98 -14.19 -9.47
N SER A 50 -23.09 -14.92 -9.41
CA SER A 50 -23.96 -14.98 -8.22
C SER A 50 -23.38 -15.89 -7.13
N PRO A 51 -23.75 -15.75 -5.84
CA PRO A 51 -23.30 -16.64 -4.75
C PRO A 51 -23.48 -18.14 -5.02
N GLN A 52 -24.49 -18.50 -5.81
CA GLN A 52 -24.82 -19.88 -6.17
C GLN A 52 -24.00 -20.41 -7.36
N GLY A 53 -23.08 -19.61 -7.89
CA GLY A 53 -22.23 -19.96 -9.03
C GLY A 53 -22.89 -19.82 -10.39
N ASP A 54 -24.08 -19.21 -10.50
CA ASP A 54 -24.62 -18.82 -11.81
C ASP A 54 -23.76 -17.70 -12.39
N VAL A 55 -23.38 -17.86 -13.67
CA VAL A 55 -22.50 -16.95 -14.39
C VAL A 55 -23.22 -16.27 -15.55
N GLN A 56 -22.98 -14.97 -15.69
CA GLN A 56 -23.21 -14.24 -16.93
C GLN A 56 -21.88 -13.73 -17.48
N PHE A 57 -21.68 -13.86 -18.78
CA PHE A 57 -20.50 -13.34 -19.47
C PHE A 57 -20.95 -12.45 -20.63
N ASN A 58 -20.51 -11.18 -20.63
CA ASN A 58 -20.92 -10.17 -21.60
C ASN A 58 -22.45 -10.05 -21.74
N GLY A 59 -23.17 -10.17 -20.62
CA GLY A 59 -24.64 -10.11 -20.55
C GLY A 59 -25.36 -11.41 -20.96
N GLN A 60 -24.64 -12.44 -21.41
CA GLN A 60 -25.21 -13.74 -21.76
C GLN A 60 -25.10 -14.71 -20.59
N LYS A 61 -26.20 -15.38 -20.26
CA LYS A 61 -26.21 -16.44 -19.23
C LYS A 61 -25.43 -17.65 -19.75
N ILE A 62 -24.45 -18.11 -18.97
CA ILE A 62 -23.67 -19.29 -19.29
C ILE A 62 -24.32 -20.52 -18.66
N THR A 63 -24.60 -21.53 -19.48
CA THR A 63 -25.06 -22.84 -19.00
C THR A 63 -23.86 -23.64 -18.52
N MET A 64 -23.79 -23.91 -17.23
CA MET A 64 -22.63 -24.53 -16.58
C MET A 64 -22.95 -25.95 -16.11
N ASN A 65 -21.97 -26.85 -16.25
CA ASN A 65 -21.99 -28.13 -15.54
C ASN A 65 -21.61 -27.95 -14.06
N ALA A 66 -21.78 -29.01 -13.25
CA ALA A 66 -21.52 -28.95 -11.81
C ALA A 66 -20.07 -28.54 -11.48
N ALA A 67 -19.08 -29.04 -12.24
CA ALA A 67 -17.67 -28.73 -12.02
C ALA A 67 -17.35 -27.24 -12.27
N SER A 68 -17.83 -26.70 -13.39
CA SER A 68 -17.65 -25.28 -13.74
C SER A 68 -18.35 -24.40 -12.72
N ARG A 69 -19.56 -24.79 -12.28
CA ARG A 69 -20.32 -24.05 -11.26
C ARG A 69 -19.55 -23.97 -9.95
N GLN A 70 -18.98 -25.09 -9.51
CA GLN A 70 -18.11 -25.11 -8.33
C GLN A 70 -16.88 -24.23 -8.50
N GLN A 71 -16.31 -24.18 -9.71
CA GLN A 71 -15.18 -23.30 -10.01
C GLN A 71 -15.55 -21.82 -9.92
N ALA A 72 -16.74 -21.42 -10.40
CA ALA A 72 -17.22 -20.05 -10.24
C ALA A 72 -17.44 -19.67 -8.75
N ILE A 73 -17.96 -20.60 -7.95
CA ILE A 73 -18.09 -20.43 -6.50
C ILE A 73 -16.71 -20.26 -5.85
N ASN A 74 -15.74 -21.09 -6.20
CA ASN A 74 -14.40 -21.02 -5.65
C ASN A 74 -13.72 -19.69 -6.00
N TYR A 75 -13.83 -19.26 -7.26
CA TYR A 75 -13.23 -18.01 -7.74
C TYR A 75 -13.82 -16.78 -7.04
N GLN A 76 -15.15 -16.68 -6.95
CA GLN A 76 -15.75 -15.54 -6.23
C GLN A 76 -15.38 -15.55 -4.74
N ASN A 77 -15.29 -16.72 -4.11
CA ASN A 77 -14.95 -16.83 -2.70
C ASN A 77 -13.50 -16.42 -2.46
N ALA A 78 -12.60 -16.74 -3.41
CA ALA A 78 -11.24 -16.26 -3.39
C ALA A 78 -11.19 -14.73 -3.48
N LEU A 79 -11.91 -14.10 -4.42
CA LEU A 79 -11.99 -12.64 -4.53
C LEU A 79 -12.52 -11.99 -3.23
N ARG A 80 -13.61 -12.53 -2.67
CA ARG A 80 -14.22 -12.06 -1.40
C ARG A 80 -13.31 -12.19 -0.19
N ARG A 81 -12.37 -13.13 -0.20
CA ARG A 81 -11.40 -13.34 0.89
C ARG A 81 -10.14 -12.51 0.68
N ASP A 82 -9.61 -12.53 -0.54
CA ASP A 82 -8.27 -12.04 -0.83
C ASP A 82 -8.24 -10.51 -0.97
N LEU A 83 -9.23 -9.88 -1.60
CA LEU A 83 -9.25 -8.41 -1.70
C LEU A 83 -9.30 -7.70 -0.33
N PRO A 84 -10.19 -8.07 0.61
CA PRO A 84 -10.15 -7.47 1.95
C PRO A 84 -8.83 -7.77 2.69
N TRP A 85 -8.23 -8.95 2.49
CA TRP A 85 -6.95 -9.27 3.12
C TRP A 85 -5.82 -8.39 2.60
N ILE A 86 -5.80 -8.12 1.27
CA ILE A 86 -4.83 -7.22 0.65
C ILE A 86 -5.01 -5.80 1.19
N ASP A 87 -6.24 -5.29 1.20
CA ASP A 87 -6.53 -3.93 1.69
C ASP A 87 -6.11 -3.74 3.16
N ASN A 88 -6.59 -4.61 4.05
CA ASN A 88 -6.27 -4.55 5.47
C ASN A 88 -4.78 -4.74 5.73
N GLY A 89 -4.14 -5.67 5.00
CA GLY A 89 -2.72 -5.96 5.13
C GLY A 89 -1.84 -4.77 4.74
N ALA A 90 -2.25 -4.01 3.74
CA ALA A 90 -1.52 -2.83 3.30
C ALA A 90 -1.77 -1.64 4.26
N THR A 91 -3.02 -1.41 4.68
CA THR A 91 -3.38 -0.34 5.64
C THR A 91 -2.72 -0.53 7.00
N SER A 92 -2.64 -1.77 7.48
CA SER A 92 -1.97 -2.11 8.74
C SER A 92 -0.47 -1.80 8.70
N ARG A 93 0.18 -2.02 7.56
CA ARG A 93 1.62 -1.74 7.41
C ARG A 93 1.94 -0.26 7.35
N LEU A 94 1.08 0.55 6.73
CA LEU A 94 1.19 2.02 6.84
C LEU A 94 1.11 2.47 8.31
N GLU A 95 0.16 1.91 9.06
CA GLU A 95 -0.01 2.25 10.47
C GLU A 95 1.17 1.80 11.33
N LYS A 96 1.70 0.60 11.09
CA LYS A 96 2.87 0.07 11.78
C LYS A 96 4.11 0.93 11.50
N GLY A 97 4.32 1.30 10.23
CA GLY A 97 5.40 2.21 9.83
C GLY A 97 5.28 3.58 10.51
N ARG A 98 4.07 4.13 10.55
CA ARG A 98 3.77 5.37 11.27
C ARG A 98 4.13 5.26 12.74
N LEU A 99 3.63 4.25 13.45
CA LEU A 99 3.87 4.07 14.88
C LEU A 99 5.36 3.92 15.22
N ALA A 100 6.11 3.21 14.38
CA ALA A 100 7.53 3.01 14.61
C ALA A 100 8.33 4.30 14.43
N LEU A 101 8.03 5.08 13.39
CA LEU A 101 8.64 6.41 13.18
C LEU A 101 8.23 7.39 14.28
N ASP A 102 6.98 7.33 14.74
CA ASP A 102 6.45 8.13 15.84
C ASP A 102 7.24 7.89 17.14
N LYS A 103 7.49 6.61 17.47
CA LYS A 103 8.34 6.23 18.61
C LYS A 103 9.75 6.81 18.50
N ILE A 104 10.37 6.74 17.32
CA ILE A 104 11.71 7.31 17.10
C ILE A 104 11.69 8.83 17.29
N ILE A 105 10.67 9.53 16.78
CA ILE A 105 10.52 10.98 16.98
C ILE A 105 10.42 11.30 18.47
N THR A 106 9.61 10.55 19.23
CA THR A 106 9.50 10.71 20.68
C THR A 106 10.86 10.57 21.37
N GLU A 107 11.62 9.52 21.03
CA GLU A 107 12.92 9.23 21.67
C GLU A 107 14.02 10.23 21.29
N GLN A 108 14.05 10.69 20.04
CA GLN A 108 15.17 11.48 19.50
C GLN A 108 14.90 13.00 19.49
N VAL A 109 13.63 13.40 19.35
CA VAL A 109 13.21 14.80 19.20
C VAL A 109 12.35 15.24 20.38
N GLY A 110 11.50 14.37 20.90
CA GLY A 110 10.64 14.60 22.06
C GLY A 110 9.15 14.65 21.72
N GLU A 111 8.33 14.31 22.73
CA GLU A 111 6.86 14.14 22.59
C GLU A 111 6.10 15.38 22.07
N SER A 112 6.65 16.58 22.27
CA SER A 112 6.03 17.83 21.83
C SER A 112 6.35 18.22 20.39
N SER A 113 7.07 17.39 19.64
CA SER A 113 7.48 17.69 18.27
C SER A 113 6.27 17.73 17.31
N ARG A 114 6.26 18.69 16.39
CA ARG A 114 5.24 18.77 15.32
C ARG A 114 5.37 17.64 14.31
N LEU A 115 6.51 16.95 14.29
CA LEU A 115 6.76 15.82 13.42
C LEU A 115 5.74 14.68 13.62
N HIS A 116 5.22 14.48 14.83
CA HIS A 116 4.12 13.54 15.11
C HIS A 116 2.88 13.84 14.25
N SER A 117 2.45 15.11 14.24
CA SER A 117 1.27 15.54 13.48
C SER A 117 1.46 15.43 11.97
N ARG A 118 2.68 15.72 11.48
CA ARG A 118 3.02 15.55 10.05
C ARG A 118 2.99 14.09 9.63
N LEU A 119 3.54 13.22 10.46
CA LEU A 119 3.58 11.79 10.21
C LEU A 119 2.17 11.18 10.23
N ALA A 120 1.31 11.61 11.17
CA ALA A 120 -0.10 11.23 11.20
C ALA A 120 -0.85 11.70 9.94
N THR A 121 -0.60 12.93 9.49
CA THR A 121 -1.19 13.49 8.27
C THR A 121 -0.76 12.70 7.03
N LEU A 122 0.54 12.42 6.89
CA LEU A 122 1.05 11.61 5.79
C LEU A 122 0.40 10.23 5.76
N ASN A 123 0.31 9.55 6.90
CA ASN A 123 -0.35 8.24 7.00
C ASN A 123 -1.81 8.28 6.56
N ALA A 124 -2.57 9.30 6.99
CA ALA A 124 -3.96 9.48 6.57
C ALA A 124 -4.08 9.74 5.06
N GLN A 125 -3.20 10.55 4.48
CA GLN A 125 -3.16 10.82 3.05
C GLN A 125 -2.80 9.57 2.24
N LEU A 126 -1.80 8.79 2.67
CA LEU A 126 -1.43 7.54 2.02
C LEU A 126 -2.56 6.51 2.06
N LYS A 127 -3.25 6.36 3.20
CA LYS A 127 -4.45 5.51 3.29
C LYS A 127 -5.56 5.97 2.34
N THR A 128 -5.76 7.29 2.22
CA THR A 128 -6.72 7.85 1.25
C THR A 128 -6.34 7.50 -0.19
N GLN A 129 -5.05 7.51 -0.53
CA GLN A 129 -4.59 7.07 -1.84
C GLN A 129 -4.88 5.58 -2.05
N MET A 130 -4.63 4.73 -1.06
CA MET A 130 -4.89 3.30 -1.16
C MET A 130 -6.38 2.96 -1.32
N ASN A 131 -7.28 3.71 -0.67
CA ASN A 131 -8.73 3.57 -0.85
C ASN A 131 -9.19 3.82 -2.30
N ARG A 132 -8.35 4.45 -3.15
CA ARG A 132 -8.63 4.58 -4.59
C ARG A 132 -8.34 3.29 -5.36
N ILE A 133 -7.47 2.42 -4.84
CA ILE A 133 -7.20 1.09 -5.42
C ILE A 133 -8.28 0.11 -4.98
N ILE A 134 -8.59 0.06 -3.68
CA ILE A 134 -9.68 -0.74 -3.13
C ILE A 134 -10.65 0.21 -2.43
N GLU A 135 -11.73 0.52 -3.12
CA GLU A 135 -12.79 1.38 -2.63
C GLU A 135 -13.72 0.60 -1.71
N HIS A 136 -13.95 1.17 -0.52
CA HIS A 136 -14.93 0.68 0.43
C HIS A 136 -16.29 1.31 0.17
N ARG A 137 -17.32 0.47 0.03
CA ARG A 137 -18.69 0.89 -0.22
C ARG A 137 -19.61 0.35 0.88
N SER A 138 -20.79 0.93 1.02
CA SER A 138 -21.80 0.42 1.96
C SER A 138 -22.26 -1.00 1.64
N ASP A 139 -22.19 -1.37 0.36
CA ASP A 139 -22.63 -2.66 -0.18
C ASP A 139 -21.46 -3.58 -0.58
N GLY A 140 -20.21 -3.25 -0.22
CA GLY A 140 -19.06 -4.12 -0.46
C GLY A 140 -17.80 -3.38 -0.87
N LEU A 141 -17.07 -3.92 -1.85
CA LEU A 141 -15.73 -3.46 -2.24
C LEU A 141 -15.61 -3.30 -3.75
N THR A 142 -14.81 -2.34 -4.20
CA THR A 142 -14.43 -2.24 -5.61
C THR A 142 -12.93 -2.11 -5.75
N PHE A 143 -12.31 -3.02 -6.47
CA PHE A 143 -10.91 -2.92 -6.89
C PHE A 143 -10.83 -2.23 -8.25
N HIS A 144 -9.98 -1.20 -8.34
CA HIS A 144 -9.75 -0.37 -9.53
C HIS A 144 -8.32 -0.58 -10.04
N HIS A 145 -8.14 -1.37 -11.10
CA HIS A 145 -6.80 -1.70 -11.58
C HIS A 145 -6.05 -0.48 -12.15
N GLN A 146 -6.77 0.45 -12.77
CA GLN A 146 -6.19 1.66 -13.36
C GLN A 146 -5.69 2.65 -12.30
N ALA A 147 -6.23 2.59 -11.08
CA ALA A 147 -5.83 3.48 -10.00
C ALA A 147 -4.42 3.16 -9.48
N ILE A 148 -3.88 1.95 -9.69
CA ILE A 148 -2.60 1.50 -9.13
C ILE A 148 -1.45 2.43 -9.50
N ASP A 149 -1.30 2.74 -10.80
CA ASP A 149 -0.16 3.53 -11.27
C ASP A 149 -0.25 4.98 -10.77
N GLN A 150 -1.46 5.55 -10.74
CA GLN A 150 -1.70 6.91 -10.23
C GLN A 150 -1.48 6.99 -8.71
N VAL A 151 -1.98 6.02 -7.95
CA VAL A 151 -1.79 5.96 -6.50
C VAL A 151 -0.32 5.81 -6.13
N ARG A 152 0.46 5.06 -6.92
CA ARG A 152 1.91 4.98 -6.76
C ARG A 152 2.57 6.36 -6.95
N ALA A 153 2.21 7.06 -8.02
CA ALA A 153 2.76 8.39 -8.30
C ALA A 153 2.38 9.42 -7.22
N ASP A 154 1.10 9.45 -6.83
CA ASP A 154 0.60 10.38 -5.81
C ASP A 154 1.18 10.06 -4.43
N GLY A 155 1.31 8.78 -4.08
CA GLY A 155 1.97 8.34 -2.85
C GLY A 155 3.43 8.80 -2.77
N GLN A 156 4.18 8.67 -3.87
CA GLN A 156 5.55 9.19 -3.95
C GLN A 156 5.61 10.70 -3.72
N GLN A 157 4.69 11.44 -4.35
CA GLN A 157 4.62 12.88 -4.18
C GLN A 157 4.31 13.27 -2.73
N LEU A 158 3.36 12.59 -2.08
CA LEU A 158 3.01 12.83 -0.68
C LEU A 158 4.20 12.63 0.26
N VAL A 159 4.97 11.55 0.07
CA VAL A 159 6.17 11.31 0.88
C VAL A 159 7.22 12.39 0.64
N ASN A 160 7.46 12.78 -0.62
CA ASN A 160 8.41 13.85 -0.93
C ASN A 160 8.00 15.19 -0.27
N GLN A 161 6.70 15.52 -0.29
CA GLN A 161 6.17 16.73 0.35
C GLN A 161 6.30 16.67 1.88
N ALA A 162 5.95 15.53 2.48
CA ALA A 162 6.09 15.33 3.92
C ALA A 162 7.56 15.45 4.34
N MET A 163 8.49 14.91 3.55
CA MET A 163 9.92 15.05 3.81
C MET A 163 10.41 16.50 3.77
N GLY A 164 9.95 17.29 2.80
CA GLY A 164 10.23 18.73 2.78
C GLY A 164 9.73 19.45 4.04
N GLY A 165 8.52 19.10 4.50
CA GLY A 165 7.92 19.65 5.72
C GLY A 165 8.64 19.21 7.00
N ILE A 166 9.08 17.94 7.08
CA ILE A 166 9.86 17.41 8.20
C ILE A 166 11.18 18.18 8.31
N LEU A 167 11.88 18.42 7.20
CA LEU A 167 13.14 19.17 7.21
C LEU A 167 12.94 20.62 7.69
N GLN A 168 11.87 21.28 7.24
CA GLN A 168 11.54 22.64 7.67
C GLN A 168 11.26 22.70 9.18
N ASP A 169 10.41 21.82 9.69
CA ASP A 169 10.06 21.80 11.11
C ASP A 169 11.23 21.38 11.99
N SER A 170 12.03 20.42 11.51
CA SER A 170 13.28 20.00 12.16
C SER A 170 14.22 21.19 12.37
N ILE A 171 14.43 22.03 11.34
CA ILE A 171 15.27 23.24 11.44
C ILE A 171 14.66 24.25 12.42
N ASN A 172 13.36 24.49 12.36
CA ASN A 172 12.69 25.43 13.25
C ASN A 172 12.74 24.98 14.72
N GLU A 173 12.37 23.73 15.01
CA GLU A 173 12.34 23.18 16.35
C GLU A 173 13.73 23.04 16.94
N MET A 174 14.69 22.53 16.18
CA MET A 174 16.06 22.39 16.69
C MET A 174 16.80 23.73 16.75
N GLY A 175 16.48 24.68 15.86
CA GLY A 175 16.99 26.05 15.93
C GLY A 175 16.56 26.77 17.20
N THR A 176 15.28 26.62 17.60
CA THR A 176 14.79 27.17 18.87
C THR A 176 15.47 26.49 20.08
N LYS A 177 15.62 25.16 20.08
CA LYS A 177 16.31 24.43 21.16
C LYS A 177 17.79 24.81 21.29
N ALA A 178 18.49 25.05 20.17
CA ALA A 178 19.88 25.49 20.19
C ALA A 178 20.05 26.91 20.76
N MET A 179 19.06 27.78 20.57
CA MET A 179 19.05 29.12 21.14
C MET A 179 18.68 29.14 22.63
N THR A 180 17.78 28.25 23.08
CA THR A 180 17.38 28.18 24.50
C THR A 180 18.42 27.51 25.40
N ASN A 181 19.30 26.66 24.85
CA ASN A 181 20.29 25.89 25.64
C ASN A 181 21.69 26.52 25.73
N GLY A 182 21.91 27.74 25.22
CA GLY A 182 23.12 28.53 25.47
C GLY A 182 24.40 28.07 24.74
N GLY A 183 24.95 28.95 23.89
CA GLY A 183 26.37 29.06 23.52
C GLY A 183 27.16 27.80 23.09
N GLY A 184 27.48 27.69 21.80
CA GLY A 184 28.63 26.93 21.27
C GLY A 184 28.49 25.40 21.18
N SER A 185 27.73 24.75 22.06
CA SER A 185 27.57 23.27 22.10
C SER A 185 26.28 22.76 21.45
N GLY A 186 25.32 23.65 21.17
CA GLY A 186 24.02 23.30 20.61
C GLY A 186 24.07 22.70 19.21
N LEU A 187 25.04 23.09 18.37
CA LEU A 187 25.19 22.55 17.01
C LEU A 187 25.78 21.13 17.01
N GLN A 188 26.67 20.83 17.96
CA GLN A 188 27.30 19.51 18.11
C GLN A 188 26.28 18.48 18.66
N GLY A 189 25.47 18.87 19.65
CA GLY A 189 24.37 18.05 20.18
C GLY A 189 23.25 17.83 19.14
N LEU A 190 22.98 18.84 18.31
CA LEU A 190 22.02 18.76 17.20
C LEU A 190 22.52 17.82 16.09
N MET A 191 23.80 17.87 15.72
CA MET A 191 24.39 16.90 14.78
C MET A 191 24.42 15.47 15.37
N GLY A 192 24.66 15.32 16.67
CA GLY A 192 24.61 14.03 17.36
C GLY A 192 23.21 13.41 17.35
N ASN A 193 22.19 14.18 17.72
CA ASN A 193 20.80 13.72 17.71
C ASN A 193 20.26 13.46 16.30
N LEU A 194 20.71 14.22 15.28
CA LEU A 194 20.34 13.93 13.89
C LEU A 194 20.99 12.65 13.36
N GLY A 195 22.24 12.37 13.73
CA GLY A 195 22.89 11.10 13.44
C GLY A 195 22.19 9.92 14.13
N GLY A 196 21.77 10.09 15.38
CA GLY A 196 20.96 9.12 16.13
C GLY A 196 19.60 8.84 15.48
N LEU A 197 18.87 9.90 15.11
CA LEU A 197 17.60 9.81 14.39
C LEU A 197 17.75 9.09 13.05
N GLN A 198 18.77 9.45 12.26
CA GLN A 198 19.03 8.82 10.97
C GLN A 198 19.30 7.30 11.13
N ASN A 199 20.14 6.92 12.09
CA ASN A 199 20.45 5.52 12.36
C ASN A 199 19.22 4.75 12.87
N ALA A 200 18.41 5.36 13.74
CA ALA A 200 17.19 4.75 14.26
C ALA A 200 16.16 4.50 13.15
N ILE A 201 15.94 5.48 12.27
CA ILE A 201 15.06 5.34 11.09
C ILE A 201 15.59 4.25 10.17
N GLN A 202 16.89 4.20 9.91
CA GLN A 202 17.49 3.19 9.03
C GLN A 202 17.38 1.78 9.63
N SER A 203 17.60 1.64 10.94
CA SER A 203 17.42 0.37 11.63
C SER A 203 15.97 -0.10 11.58
N GLU A 204 15.02 0.81 11.83
CA GLU A 204 13.61 0.47 11.80
C GLU A 204 13.12 0.11 10.39
N TRP A 205 13.66 0.77 9.38
CA TRP A 205 13.42 0.38 7.98
C TRP A 205 13.89 -1.04 7.70
N ASN A 206 15.13 -1.38 8.06
CA ASN A 206 15.67 -2.72 7.85
C ASN A 206 14.83 -3.79 8.58
N ASN A 207 14.28 -3.46 9.75
CA ASN A 207 13.39 -4.34 10.51
C ASN A 207 12.05 -4.56 9.78
N GLN A 208 11.52 -3.54 9.10
CA GLN A 208 10.24 -3.61 8.41
C GLN A 208 10.32 -4.13 6.98
N GLU A 209 11.46 -3.96 6.30
CA GLU A 209 11.64 -4.32 4.89
C GLU A 209 11.23 -5.77 4.60
N THR A 210 11.62 -6.71 5.46
CA THR A 210 11.29 -8.14 5.29
C THR A 210 9.78 -8.38 5.30
N ASP A 211 9.04 -7.70 6.19
CA ASP A 211 7.59 -7.82 6.28
C ASP A 211 6.89 -7.25 5.04
N PHE A 212 7.35 -6.11 4.52
CA PHE A 212 6.84 -5.53 3.27
C PHE A 212 7.10 -6.43 2.07
N GLN A 213 8.32 -6.98 1.95
CA GLN A 213 8.68 -7.89 0.87
C GLN A 213 7.85 -9.18 0.92
N GLN A 214 7.67 -9.77 2.11
CA GLN A 214 6.87 -10.98 2.27
C GLN A 214 5.39 -10.71 1.93
N PHE A 215 4.85 -9.59 2.39
CA PHE A 215 3.50 -9.19 2.05
C PHE A 215 3.32 -9.00 0.54
N GLY A 216 4.25 -8.31 -0.12
CA GLY A 216 4.27 -8.19 -1.58
C GLY A 216 4.20 -9.58 -2.24
N LYS A 217 5.10 -10.50 -1.86
CA LYS A 217 5.12 -11.89 -2.35
C LYS A 217 3.77 -12.56 -2.24
N ASP A 218 3.14 -12.47 -1.08
CA ASP A 218 1.83 -13.08 -0.81
C ASP A 218 0.71 -12.43 -1.65
N VAL A 219 0.74 -11.10 -1.80
CA VAL A 219 -0.21 -10.37 -2.67
C VAL A 219 -0.11 -10.87 -4.11
N CYS A 220 1.10 -10.95 -4.69
CA CYS A 220 1.23 -11.42 -6.07
C CYS A 220 0.82 -12.88 -6.23
N ASN A 221 1.18 -13.76 -5.29
CA ASN A 221 0.78 -15.16 -5.35
C ASN A 221 -0.75 -15.29 -5.40
N ARG A 222 -1.47 -14.49 -4.60
CA ARG A 222 -2.93 -14.40 -4.66
C ARG A 222 -3.41 -13.87 -6.00
N VAL A 223 -2.84 -12.76 -6.51
CA VAL A 223 -3.22 -12.18 -7.81
C VAL A 223 -3.00 -13.17 -8.96
N ILE A 224 -1.87 -13.88 -8.98
CA ILE A 224 -1.58 -14.94 -9.96
C ILE A 224 -2.64 -16.04 -9.89
N SER A 225 -2.99 -16.50 -8.67
CA SER A 225 -4.02 -17.53 -8.48
C SER A 225 -5.39 -17.05 -8.98
N LEU A 226 -5.79 -15.83 -8.62
CA LEU A 226 -7.06 -15.24 -9.05
C LEU A 226 -7.13 -15.12 -10.58
N GLU A 227 -6.06 -14.69 -11.23
CA GLU A 227 -6.02 -14.58 -12.69
C GLU A 227 -6.06 -15.96 -13.37
N LYS A 228 -5.39 -16.96 -12.78
CA LYS A 228 -5.47 -18.35 -13.24
C LYS A 228 -6.89 -18.90 -13.12
N ASP A 229 -7.56 -18.67 -11.99
CA ASP A 229 -8.92 -19.14 -11.74
C ASP A 229 -9.91 -18.48 -12.71
N ARG A 230 -9.77 -17.17 -12.94
CA ARG A 230 -10.54 -16.41 -13.93
C ARG A 230 -10.38 -16.99 -15.33
N LYS A 231 -9.14 -17.16 -15.81
CA LYS A 231 -8.86 -17.73 -17.15
C LYS A 231 -9.42 -19.13 -17.29
N THR A 232 -9.28 -19.96 -16.26
CA THR A 232 -9.79 -21.33 -16.27
C THR A 232 -11.31 -21.33 -16.33
N LEU A 233 -11.98 -20.40 -15.63
CA LEU A 233 -13.43 -20.31 -15.60
C LEU A 233 -13.96 -19.84 -16.97
N VAL A 234 -13.36 -18.80 -17.56
CA VAL A 234 -13.76 -18.31 -18.88
C VAL A 234 -13.55 -19.36 -19.96
N LYS A 235 -12.49 -20.18 -19.87
CA LYS A 235 -12.27 -21.30 -20.79
C LYS A 235 -13.34 -22.38 -20.72
N SER A 236 -14.04 -22.53 -19.59
CA SER A 236 -15.09 -23.55 -19.42
C SER A 236 -16.43 -23.15 -20.05
N PHE A 237 -16.52 -21.97 -20.66
CA PHE A 237 -17.76 -21.49 -21.31
C PHE A 237 -17.94 -22.09 -22.71
N ASN A 238 -16.91 -22.74 -23.25
CA ASN A 238 -16.89 -23.38 -24.57
C ASN A 238 -16.86 -24.90 -24.45
#